data_AF-A0A8J3Q3W1-F1
#
_entry.id   AF-A0A8J3Q3W1-F1
#
_cell.length_a   1.000
_cell.length_b   1.000
_cell.length_c   1.000
_cell.angle_alpha   90.00
_cell.angle_beta   90.00
_cell.angle_gamma   90.00
#
_symmetry.space_group_name_H-M   'P 1'
#
loop_
_entity.id
_entity.type
_entity.pdbx_description
1 polymer ?
#
loop_
_entity_poly.entity_id
_entity_poly.type
_entity_poly.pdbx_seq_one_letter_code
_entity_poly.pdbx_strand_id
1 'polypeptide(L)'
;MCFLVTPDETDPFAGLTDELPLDGAGVRSRLLAEALRGYAPLRKVFVQRPSGSETRASVLAAMVTARQERALDAFLLIHALMPVLSEDPLPLATWARMLNRGRTPCTLRVASAAFRQLVDYKLITREDRGRKTLVTPLLEDGSGDGWTRPGRTRHALGHGYLTIPYAYWTNGLVDRLQLAGKAMFLIMLSETSVQTTFSMAVERAPAWYGISERTAERGYKQLRDVGVLLEHRQFVNDPRSPTGFRAVWHRTLAPPFSTAARHRLQMATRAAVHRKLERAATPTGSANAPKARRGGEKRDEAKGTYTSRRA
;
A
#
# COMPACT_ATOMS: atom_id res chain seq x y z
N MET A 1 -5.82 40.67 59.19
CA MET A 1 -5.39 40.83 57.80
C MET A 1 -5.64 39.52 57.08
N CYS A 2 -6.73 39.42 56.31
CA CYS A 2 -6.97 38.29 55.41
C CYS A 2 -6.16 38.52 54.14
N PHE A 3 -5.19 37.65 53.87
CA PHE A 3 -4.55 37.60 52.56
C PHE A 3 -5.53 36.98 51.57
N LEU A 4 -6.07 37.81 50.68
CA LEU A 4 -6.74 37.35 49.47
C LEU A 4 -5.66 36.75 48.56
N VAL A 5 -5.65 35.41 48.47
CA VAL A 5 -4.93 34.71 47.40
C VAL A 5 -5.72 34.98 46.12
N THR A 6 -5.20 35.83 45.25
CA THR A 6 -5.69 35.93 43.87
C THR A 6 -5.46 34.58 43.19
N PRO A 7 -6.47 33.97 42.55
CA PRO A 7 -6.22 32.79 41.74
C PRO A 7 -5.24 33.18 40.64
N ASP A 8 -4.16 32.42 40.53
CA ASP A 8 -3.11 32.59 39.53
C ASP A 8 -3.74 32.40 38.14
N GLU A 9 -4.15 33.52 37.55
CA GLU A 9 -4.70 33.64 36.22
C GLU A 9 -3.52 33.60 35.24
N THR A 10 -3.06 32.39 34.92
CA THR A 10 -2.44 31.95 33.64
C THR A 10 -1.56 30.72 33.87
N ASP A 11 -2.15 29.57 34.21
CA ASP A 11 -1.43 28.30 34.01
C ASP A 11 -1.26 28.10 32.48
N PRO A 12 -0.03 28.20 31.93
CA PRO A 12 0.19 28.08 30.49
C PRO A 12 -0.06 26.65 29.97
N PHE A 13 -0.28 25.69 30.88
CA PHE A 13 -0.61 24.31 30.58
C PHE A 13 -2.10 24.00 30.77
N ALA A 14 -2.92 24.99 31.18
CA ALA A 14 -4.36 24.83 31.29
C ALA A 14 -4.96 24.47 29.91
N GLY A 15 -5.62 23.31 29.84
CA GLY A 15 -6.21 22.78 28.62
C GLY A 15 -5.33 21.78 27.86
N LEU A 16 -4.09 21.52 28.29
CA LEU A 16 -3.32 20.37 27.82
C LEU A 16 -3.91 19.11 28.44
N THR A 17 -4.64 18.34 27.64
CA THR A 17 -5.15 17.03 28.03
C THR A 17 -4.32 15.92 27.40
N ASP A 18 -3.94 14.93 28.21
CA ASP A 18 -3.29 13.72 27.70
C ASP A 18 -4.15 13.04 26.64
N GLU A 19 -3.56 12.78 25.48
CA GLU A 19 -4.20 11.96 24.46
C GLU A 19 -4.15 10.49 24.86
N LEU A 20 -5.27 9.78 24.70
CA LEU A 20 -5.29 8.34 24.91
C LEU A 20 -4.40 7.63 23.87
N PRO A 21 -3.65 6.59 24.28
CA PRO A 21 -2.79 5.87 23.35
C PRO A 21 -3.64 5.20 22.26
N LEU A 22 -3.27 5.42 21.00
CA LEU A 22 -3.91 4.77 19.86
C LEU A 22 -3.77 3.25 19.95
N ASP A 23 -4.86 2.56 19.65
CA ASP A 23 -4.87 1.11 19.47
C ASP A 23 -4.14 0.70 18.16
N GLY A 24 -4.02 -0.61 17.91
CA GLY A 24 -3.30 -1.10 16.72
C GLY A 24 -3.88 -0.57 15.40
N ALA A 25 -5.21 -0.45 15.30
CA ALA A 25 -5.88 0.05 14.10
C ALA A 25 -5.68 1.56 13.92
N GLY A 26 -5.74 2.33 15.01
CA GLY A 26 -5.46 3.76 15.04
C GLY A 26 -4.03 4.07 14.61
N VAL A 27 -3.04 3.35 15.14
CA VAL A 27 -1.63 3.51 14.76
C VAL A 27 -1.44 3.24 13.26
N ARG A 28 -2.00 2.14 12.72
CA ARG A 28 -1.93 1.85 11.29
C ARG A 28 -2.54 2.98 10.47
N SER A 29 -3.72 3.47 10.87
CA SER A 29 -4.44 4.52 10.13
C SER A 29 -3.66 5.83 10.11
N ARG A 30 -3.04 6.21 11.24
CA ARG A 30 -2.21 7.41 11.33
C ARG A 30 -0.99 7.34 10.41
N LEU A 31 -0.20 6.27 10.51
CA LEU A 31 1.01 6.10 9.70
C LEU A 31 0.69 5.95 8.20
N LEU A 32 -0.41 5.30 7.84
CA LEU A 32 -0.84 5.19 6.45
C LEU A 32 -1.33 6.53 5.88
N ALA A 33 -1.89 7.41 6.70
CA ALA A 33 -2.25 8.77 6.26
C ALA A 33 -1.00 9.58 5.89
N GLU A 34 0.09 9.42 6.66
CA GLU A 34 1.39 10.06 6.41
C GLU A 34 2.08 9.55 5.14
N ALA A 35 1.83 8.30 4.73
CA ALA A 35 2.40 7.73 3.51
C ALA A 35 1.82 8.33 2.20
N LEU A 36 0.70 9.07 2.26
CA LEU A 36 0.10 9.87 1.17
C LEU A 36 -0.16 9.16 -0.18
N ARG A 37 -0.04 7.83 -0.25
CA ARG A 37 -0.19 7.06 -1.50
C ARG A 37 -1.58 6.46 -1.69
N GLY A 38 -2.26 6.13 -0.59
CA GLY A 38 -3.57 5.47 -0.57
C GLY A 38 -3.54 3.96 -0.88
N TYR A 39 -2.40 3.40 -1.29
CA TYR A 39 -2.25 1.97 -1.59
C TYR A 39 -0.81 1.48 -1.48
N ALA A 40 -0.65 0.17 -1.25
CA ALA A 40 0.62 -0.54 -1.31
C ALA A 40 0.75 -1.31 -2.65
N PRO A 41 1.86 -1.16 -3.40
CA PRO A 41 2.16 -2.03 -4.53
C PRO A 41 2.84 -3.31 -4.04
N LEU A 42 2.54 -4.43 -4.69
CA LEU A 42 3.24 -5.69 -4.45
C LEU A 42 3.43 -6.42 -5.77
N ARG A 43 4.62 -6.93 -6.08
CA ARG A 43 4.82 -7.66 -7.34
C ARG A 43 3.98 -8.93 -7.38
N LYS A 44 3.44 -9.27 -8.56
CA LYS A 44 2.65 -10.50 -8.73
C LYS A 44 3.48 -11.77 -8.51
N VAL A 45 4.80 -11.68 -8.69
CA VAL A 45 5.73 -12.80 -8.43
C VAL A 45 5.61 -13.34 -7.01
N PHE A 46 5.23 -12.52 -6.03
CA PHE A 46 4.95 -12.98 -4.66
C PHE A 46 3.83 -14.02 -4.59
N VAL A 47 2.80 -13.81 -5.42
CA VAL A 47 1.60 -14.66 -5.48
C VAL A 47 1.85 -15.87 -6.37
N GLN A 48 2.43 -15.64 -7.54
CA GLN A 48 2.60 -16.65 -8.57
C GLN A 48 3.81 -16.38 -9.45
N ARG A 49 4.62 -17.41 -9.67
CA ARG A 49 5.79 -17.33 -10.56
C ARG A 49 5.38 -17.24 -12.03
N PRO A 50 6.27 -16.72 -12.92
CA PRO A 50 5.98 -16.61 -14.33
C PRO A 50 5.61 -17.93 -15.02
N SER A 51 4.94 -17.83 -16.16
CA SER A 51 4.74 -18.97 -17.06
C SER A 51 6.09 -19.50 -17.52
N GLY A 52 6.28 -20.82 -17.46
CA GLY A 52 7.55 -21.49 -17.80
C GLY A 52 8.45 -21.81 -16.61
N SER A 53 8.15 -21.33 -15.40
CA SER A 53 8.82 -21.81 -14.19
C SER A 53 8.42 -23.27 -13.89
N GLU A 54 9.37 -24.07 -13.37
CA GLU A 54 9.14 -25.47 -12.96
C GLU A 54 7.94 -25.61 -12.01
N THR A 55 7.80 -24.65 -11.10
CA THR A 55 6.63 -24.49 -10.25
C THR A 55 6.05 -23.09 -10.37
N ARG A 56 4.72 -23.03 -10.43
CA ARG A 56 3.95 -21.77 -10.42
C ARG A 56 3.79 -21.21 -9.01
N ALA A 57 3.88 -22.07 -8.00
CA ALA A 57 3.79 -21.67 -6.60
C ALA A 57 4.94 -20.72 -6.25
N SER A 58 4.64 -19.71 -5.43
CA SER A 58 5.62 -18.72 -5.00
C SER A 58 5.62 -18.54 -3.48
N VAL A 59 6.28 -17.50 -2.98
CA VAL A 59 6.49 -17.23 -1.55
C VAL A 59 5.18 -17.22 -0.76
N LEU A 60 4.08 -16.69 -1.33
CA LEU A 60 2.77 -16.76 -0.69
C LEU A 60 2.35 -18.20 -0.34
N ALA A 61 2.58 -19.15 -1.25
CA ALA A 61 2.24 -20.56 -1.04
C ALA A 61 3.03 -21.17 0.12
N ALA A 62 4.32 -20.83 0.20
CA ALA A 62 5.21 -21.28 1.28
C ALA A 62 4.75 -20.72 2.63
N MET A 63 4.39 -19.42 2.69
CA MET A 63 3.87 -18.80 3.91
C MET A 63 2.51 -19.37 4.33
N VAL A 64 1.62 -19.67 3.37
CA VAL A 64 0.32 -20.30 3.65
C VAL A 64 0.51 -21.70 4.22
N THR A 65 1.37 -22.50 3.59
CA THR A 65 1.68 -23.87 4.02
C THR A 65 2.30 -23.88 5.43
N ALA A 66 3.23 -22.97 5.70
CA ALA A 66 3.88 -22.80 7.00
C ALA A 66 3.02 -22.05 8.03
N ARG A 67 1.77 -21.68 7.70
CA ARG A 67 0.83 -20.97 8.57
C ARG A 67 1.35 -19.61 9.11
N GLN A 68 2.15 -18.91 8.31
CA GLN A 68 2.85 -17.69 8.68
C GLN A 68 1.99 -16.42 8.54
N GLU A 69 0.85 -16.39 9.23
CA GLU A 69 -0.12 -15.30 9.09
C GLU A 69 0.39 -13.95 9.60
N ARG A 70 1.10 -13.95 10.74
CA ARG A 70 1.68 -12.73 11.32
C ARG A 70 2.81 -12.15 10.47
N ALA A 71 3.63 -13.01 9.88
CA ALA A 71 4.66 -12.60 8.95
C ALA A 71 4.03 -11.99 7.69
N LEU A 72 2.97 -12.60 7.15
CA LEU A 72 2.26 -12.06 5.99
C LEU A 72 1.70 -10.66 6.27
N ASP A 73 1.04 -10.47 7.41
CA ASP A 73 0.52 -9.14 7.78
C ASP A 73 1.62 -8.09 7.91
N ALA A 74 2.73 -8.45 8.56
CA ALA A 74 3.89 -7.58 8.70
C ALA A 74 4.46 -7.20 7.34
N PHE A 75 4.64 -8.18 6.45
CA PHE A 75 5.16 -7.97 5.10
C PHE A 75 4.29 -7.00 4.29
N LEU A 76 2.98 -7.23 4.26
CA LEU A 76 2.06 -6.34 3.55
C LEU A 76 2.09 -4.92 4.14
N LEU A 77 2.14 -4.80 5.48
CA LEU A 77 2.17 -3.51 6.15
C LEU A 77 3.50 -2.77 5.91
N ILE A 78 4.63 -3.48 5.86
CA ILE A 78 5.93 -2.90 5.48
C ILE A 78 5.82 -2.24 4.10
N HIS A 79 5.29 -2.95 3.10
CA HIS A 79 5.08 -2.39 1.76
C HIS A 79 4.12 -1.19 1.74
N ALA A 80 3.15 -1.15 2.66
CA ALA A 80 2.23 -0.02 2.77
C ALA A 80 2.90 1.21 3.39
N LEU A 81 3.79 1.00 4.37
CA LEU A 81 4.47 2.04 5.15
C LEU A 81 5.85 2.44 4.59
N MET A 82 6.38 1.79 3.55
CA MET A 82 7.69 2.15 2.98
C MET A 82 7.93 3.65 2.77
N PRO A 83 6.94 4.48 2.33
CA PRO A 83 7.18 5.90 2.16
C PRO A 83 7.58 6.65 3.45
N VAL A 84 7.23 6.12 4.62
CA VAL A 84 7.50 6.74 5.92
C VAL A 84 8.61 6.01 6.71
N LEU A 85 8.82 4.71 6.46
CA LEU A 85 9.78 3.90 7.22
C LEU A 85 11.25 4.26 6.98
N SER A 86 11.60 4.84 5.81
CA SER A 86 12.99 5.17 5.49
C SER A 86 13.52 6.36 6.27
N GLU A 87 12.63 7.27 6.68
CA GLU A 87 13.00 8.48 7.41
C GLU A 87 13.05 8.19 8.91
N ASP A 88 12.04 7.50 9.45
CA ASP A 88 11.99 7.16 10.86
C ASP A 88 11.62 5.68 11.12
N PRO A 89 12.61 4.82 11.42
CA PRO A 89 12.36 3.42 11.73
C PRO A 89 11.53 3.22 13.00
N LEU A 90 10.63 2.25 12.98
CA LEU A 90 9.73 1.99 14.10
C LEU A 90 10.35 1.00 15.10
N PRO A 91 10.14 1.20 16.42
CA PRO A 91 10.41 0.17 17.42
C PRO A 91 9.60 -1.10 17.16
N LEU A 92 10.17 -2.27 17.47
CA LEU A 92 9.49 -3.56 17.32
C LEU A 92 8.20 -3.66 18.17
N ALA A 93 8.13 -2.95 19.29
CA ALA A 93 6.91 -2.84 20.11
C ALA A 93 5.75 -2.16 19.35
N THR A 94 6.06 -1.16 18.52
CA THR A 94 5.07 -0.50 17.66
C THR A 94 4.55 -1.46 16.59
N TRP A 95 5.42 -2.26 16.00
CA TRP A 95 5.02 -3.35 15.09
C TRP A 95 4.11 -4.36 15.79
N ALA A 96 4.48 -4.80 17.00
CA ALA A 96 3.64 -5.71 17.79
C ALA A 96 2.24 -5.13 18.04
N ARG A 97 2.15 -3.83 18.37
CA ARG A 97 0.87 -3.13 18.54
C ARG A 97 0.05 -3.10 17.25
N MET A 98 0.65 -2.74 16.11
CA MET A 98 -0.04 -2.70 14.82
C MET A 98 -0.50 -4.07 14.32
N LEU A 99 0.24 -5.14 14.65
CA LEU A 99 -0.09 -6.52 14.28
C LEU A 99 -1.05 -7.17 15.29
N ASN A 100 -1.35 -6.51 16.40
CA ASN A 100 -2.22 -7.06 17.41
C ASN A 100 -3.64 -7.22 16.88
N ARG A 101 -4.25 -8.38 17.10
CA ARG A 101 -5.68 -8.61 16.84
C ARG A 101 -6.33 -8.90 18.17
N GLY A 102 -7.43 -8.24 18.50
CA GLY A 102 -8.05 -8.34 19.82
C GLY A 102 -8.24 -9.78 20.34
N ARG A 103 -8.50 -10.75 19.44
CA ARG A 103 -8.65 -12.19 19.80
C ARG A 103 -7.34 -12.96 19.95
N THR A 104 -6.23 -12.47 19.41
CA THR A 104 -4.92 -13.15 19.43
C THR A 104 -3.81 -12.11 19.64
N PRO A 105 -3.39 -11.91 20.90
CA PRO A 105 -2.37 -10.92 21.25
C PRO A 105 -1.11 -11.06 20.41
N CYS A 106 -0.59 -9.96 19.88
CA CYS A 106 0.74 -9.91 19.28
C CYS A 106 1.72 -9.30 20.29
N THR A 107 2.49 -10.17 20.96
CA THR A 107 3.55 -9.73 21.87
C THR A 107 4.81 -9.37 21.09
N LEU A 108 5.76 -8.71 21.75
CA LEU A 108 7.07 -8.41 21.17
C LEU A 108 7.78 -9.66 20.63
N ARG A 109 7.66 -10.80 21.35
CA ARG A 109 8.22 -12.10 20.93
C ARG A 109 7.57 -12.61 19.64
N VAL A 110 6.25 -12.49 19.53
CA VAL A 110 5.51 -12.88 18.32
C VAL A 110 5.89 -12.01 17.13
N ALA A 111 5.98 -10.69 17.33
CA ALA A 111 6.45 -9.77 16.29
C ALA A 111 7.89 -10.10 15.86
N SER A 112 8.81 -10.29 16.81
CA SER A 112 10.19 -10.68 16.52
C SER A 112 10.27 -11.97 15.70
N ALA A 113 9.48 -12.98 16.05
CA ALA A 113 9.40 -14.24 15.30
C ALA A 113 8.86 -14.02 13.88
N ALA A 114 7.81 -13.22 13.71
CA ALA A 114 7.26 -12.88 12.39
C ALA A 114 8.30 -12.21 11.50
N PHE A 115 9.06 -11.25 12.03
CA PHE A 115 10.15 -10.58 11.29
C PHE A 115 11.30 -11.53 10.95
N ARG A 116 11.65 -12.46 11.85
CA ARG A 116 12.64 -13.50 11.54
C ARG A 116 12.20 -14.35 10.35
N GLN A 117 10.94 -14.78 10.31
CA GLN A 117 10.42 -15.53 9.18
C GLN A 117 10.49 -14.73 7.87
N LEU A 118 10.25 -13.42 7.90
CA LEU A 118 10.42 -12.58 6.71
C LEU A 118 11.87 -12.50 6.23
N VAL A 119 12.83 -12.50 7.14
CA VAL A 119 14.27 -12.60 6.81
C VAL A 119 14.57 -13.99 6.23
N ASP A 120 14.03 -15.06 6.82
CA ASP A 120 14.22 -16.44 6.34
C ASP A 120 13.67 -16.63 4.92
N TYR A 121 12.54 -15.99 4.58
CA TYR A 121 11.98 -15.94 3.23
C TYR A 121 12.70 -14.96 2.28
N LYS A 122 13.75 -14.26 2.75
CA LYS A 122 14.49 -13.24 2.02
C LYS A 122 13.60 -12.11 1.46
N LEU A 123 12.58 -11.74 2.23
CA LEU A 123 11.65 -10.65 1.87
C LEU A 123 12.05 -9.31 2.46
N ILE A 124 12.86 -9.32 3.52
CA ILE A 124 13.39 -8.12 4.18
C ILE A 124 14.80 -8.37 4.69
N THR A 125 15.56 -7.30 4.91
CA THR A 125 16.65 -7.27 5.89
C THR A 125 16.23 -6.48 7.12
N ARG A 126 16.89 -6.79 8.23
CA ARG A 126 16.66 -6.14 9.52
C ARG A 126 17.98 -5.69 10.12
N GLU A 127 18.03 -4.44 10.56
CA GLU A 127 19.14 -3.86 11.31
C GLU A 127 18.58 -3.21 12.57
N ASP A 128 19.16 -3.52 13.74
CA ASP A 128 18.77 -2.91 14.99
C ASP A 128 19.55 -1.60 15.19
N ARG A 129 18.82 -0.48 15.32
CA ARG A 129 19.36 0.86 15.54
C ARG A 129 18.91 1.39 16.90
N GLY A 130 19.65 1.01 17.94
CA GLY A 130 19.28 1.31 19.33
C GLY A 130 17.93 0.66 19.68
N ARG A 131 16.91 1.47 19.99
CA ARG A 131 15.55 0.97 20.30
C ARG A 131 14.66 0.78 19.06
N LYS A 132 15.14 1.17 17.87
CA LYS A 132 14.38 1.12 16.62
C LYS A 132 14.87 -0.04 15.75
N THR A 133 13.98 -0.56 14.92
CA THR A 133 14.29 -1.63 13.99
C THR A 133 14.18 -1.08 12.58
N LEU A 134 15.32 -0.91 11.90
CA LEU A 134 15.35 -0.57 10.49
C LEU A 134 15.01 -1.82 9.67
N VAL A 135 13.99 -1.69 8.84
CA VAL A 135 13.45 -2.77 8.02
C VAL A 135 13.56 -2.35 6.57
N THR A 136 14.36 -3.07 5.80
CA THR A 136 14.57 -2.77 4.39
C THR A 136 13.94 -3.88 3.55
N PRO A 137 12.96 -3.58 2.68
CA PRO A 137 12.34 -4.58 1.83
C PRO A 137 13.32 -5.13 0.79
N LEU A 138 13.13 -6.39 0.43
CA LEU A 138 13.80 -7.10 -0.68
C LEU A 138 12.78 -7.46 -1.77
N LEU A 139 13.24 -8.01 -2.89
CA LEU A 139 12.34 -8.49 -3.94
C LEU A 139 11.41 -9.59 -3.44
N GLU A 140 10.17 -9.54 -3.93
CA GLU A 140 9.08 -10.34 -3.39
C GLU A 140 9.05 -11.80 -3.91
N ASP A 141 10.06 -12.22 -4.69
CA ASP A 141 10.23 -13.57 -5.23
C ASP A 141 11.07 -14.50 -4.33
N GLY A 142 11.68 -13.94 -3.28
CA GLY A 142 12.54 -14.66 -2.34
C GLY A 142 13.99 -14.84 -2.83
N SER A 143 14.43 -14.09 -3.85
CA SER A 143 15.84 -14.11 -4.28
C SER A 143 16.77 -13.49 -3.23
N GLY A 144 16.27 -12.46 -2.54
CA GLY A 144 17.03 -11.60 -1.63
C GLY A 144 17.62 -10.35 -2.29
N ASP A 145 17.28 -10.09 -3.55
CA ASP A 145 17.75 -8.89 -4.26
C ASP A 145 17.12 -7.62 -3.69
N GLY A 146 17.82 -6.49 -3.86
CA GLY A 146 17.38 -5.20 -3.38
C GLY A 146 16.03 -4.78 -3.96
N TRP A 147 15.12 -4.32 -3.09
CA TRP A 147 13.80 -3.90 -3.54
C TRP A 147 13.85 -2.59 -4.32
N THR A 148 13.11 -2.57 -5.43
CA THR A 148 12.83 -1.35 -6.19
C THR A 148 11.33 -1.15 -6.31
N ARG A 149 10.88 0.12 -6.39
CA ARG A 149 9.46 0.44 -6.48
C ARG A 149 8.82 -0.12 -7.76
N PRO A 150 7.80 -0.99 -7.65
CA PRO A 150 7.06 -1.47 -8.81
C PRO A 150 6.40 -0.30 -9.57
N GLY A 151 6.48 -0.35 -10.89
CA GLY A 151 5.89 0.66 -11.77
C GLY A 151 6.71 1.95 -11.93
N ARG A 152 7.93 2.05 -11.37
CA ARG A 152 8.86 3.17 -11.65
C ARG A 152 9.51 3.04 -13.02
N THR A 153 9.82 1.81 -13.45
CA THR A 153 10.32 1.48 -14.78
C THR A 153 9.33 0.58 -15.50
N ARG A 154 9.18 0.75 -16.83
CA ARG A 154 8.26 -0.06 -17.67
C ARG A 154 8.64 -1.56 -17.66
N HIS A 155 9.89 -1.88 -17.32
CA HIS A 155 10.49 -3.22 -17.30
C HIS A 155 10.71 -3.82 -15.90
N ALA A 156 10.05 -3.31 -14.85
CA ALA A 156 10.20 -3.88 -13.51
C ALA A 156 9.78 -5.37 -13.50
N LEU A 157 10.74 -6.27 -13.25
CA LEU A 157 10.65 -7.74 -13.27
C LEU A 157 9.22 -8.32 -13.08
N GLY A 158 8.77 -9.12 -14.05
CA GLY A 158 7.58 -9.99 -13.97
C GLY A 158 6.28 -9.44 -14.59
N HIS A 159 5.16 -10.12 -14.31
CA HIS A 159 3.78 -9.86 -14.83
C HIS A 159 3.12 -8.57 -14.29
N GLY A 160 3.92 -7.61 -13.83
CA GLY A 160 3.47 -6.39 -13.16
C GLY A 160 3.29 -6.53 -11.65
N TYR A 161 2.48 -5.64 -11.07
CA TYR A 161 2.20 -5.58 -9.63
C TYR A 161 0.70 -5.54 -9.35
N LEU A 162 0.30 -6.08 -8.22
CA LEU A 162 -1.04 -5.91 -7.67
C LEU A 162 -1.05 -4.67 -6.75
N THR A 163 -2.22 -4.05 -6.66
CA THR A 163 -2.46 -2.87 -5.82
C THR A 163 -3.35 -3.25 -4.66
N ILE A 164 -2.88 -3.00 -3.43
CA ILE A 164 -3.60 -3.21 -2.19
C ILE A 164 -4.03 -1.84 -1.64
N PRO A 165 -5.31 -1.46 -1.76
CA PRO A 165 -5.82 -0.22 -1.18
C PRO A 165 -5.60 -0.16 0.34
N TYR A 166 -5.32 1.03 0.88
CA TYR A 166 -5.15 1.22 2.33
C TYR A 166 -6.40 0.84 3.14
N ALA A 167 -7.57 0.84 2.51
CA ALA A 167 -8.81 0.27 3.04
C ALA A 167 -8.66 -1.17 3.58
N TYR A 168 -7.68 -1.95 3.10
CA TYR A 168 -7.37 -3.27 3.65
C TYR A 168 -7.00 -3.20 5.15
N TRP A 169 -6.25 -2.17 5.56
CA TRP A 169 -5.87 -1.96 6.96
C TRP A 169 -6.84 -1.04 7.70
N THR A 170 -7.27 0.07 7.09
CA THR A 170 -8.08 1.09 7.76
C THR A 170 -9.51 0.62 8.01
N ASN A 171 -10.08 -0.23 7.15
CA ASN A 171 -11.42 -0.79 7.35
C ASN A 171 -11.38 -2.14 8.08
N GLY A 172 -10.24 -2.47 8.72
CA GLY A 172 -10.06 -3.68 9.52
C GLY A 172 -10.15 -5.00 8.74
N LEU A 173 -10.03 -4.99 7.40
CA LEU A 173 -10.12 -6.23 6.61
C LEU A 173 -8.96 -7.19 6.93
N VAL A 174 -7.77 -6.66 7.21
CA VAL A 174 -6.60 -7.41 7.70
C VAL A 174 -6.89 -8.22 8.97
N ASP A 175 -7.78 -7.73 9.82
CA ASP A 175 -8.12 -8.38 11.09
C ASP A 175 -9.28 -9.38 10.94
N ARG A 176 -10.20 -9.11 9.99
CA ARG A 176 -11.37 -9.96 9.70
C ARG A 176 -11.05 -11.19 8.86
N LEU A 177 -10.02 -11.12 8.02
CA LEU A 177 -9.56 -12.26 7.23
C LEU A 177 -8.53 -13.10 8.00
N GLN A 178 -8.65 -14.42 7.88
CA GLN A 178 -7.57 -15.34 8.27
C GLN A 178 -6.63 -15.58 7.08
N LEU A 179 -5.55 -16.35 7.30
CA LEU A 179 -4.55 -16.63 6.28
C LEU A 179 -5.12 -17.12 4.93
N ALA A 180 -6.12 -18.02 4.96
CA ALA A 180 -6.77 -18.52 3.74
C ALA A 180 -7.50 -17.40 2.97
N GLY A 181 -8.26 -16.55 3.68
CA GLY A 181 -8.94 -15.40 3.10
C GLY A 181 -7.96 -14.38 2.53
N LYS A 182 -6.85 -14.13 3.23
CA LYS A 182 -5.77 -13.24 2.77
C LYS A 182 -5.09 -13.75 1.51
N ALA A 183 -4.79 -15.05 1.46
CA ALA A 183 -4.18 -15.65 0.27
C ALA A 183 -5.10 -15.51 -0.95
N MET A 184 -6.38 -15.85 -0.81
CA MET A 184 -7.34 -15.70 -1.90
C MET A 184 -7.60 -14.24 -2.26
N PHE A 185 -7.58 -13.31 -1.29
CA PHE A 185 -7.65 -11.89 -1.56
C PHE A 185 -6.48 -11.41 -2.43
N LEU A 186 -5.25 -11.79 -2.10
CA LEU A 186 -4.06 -11.43 -2.88
C LEU A 186 -4.07 -12.05 -4.28
N ILE A 187 -4.49 -13.31 -4.41
CA ILE A 187 -4.68 -13.97 -5.71
C ILE A 187 -5.69 -13.19 -6.55
N MET A 188 -6.87 -12.90 -6.00
CA MET A 188 -7.88 -12.13 -6.72
C MET A 188 -7.38 -10.75 -7.12
N LEU A 189 -6.67 -10.04 -6.23
CA LEU A 189 -6.06 -8.74 -6.58
C LEU A 189 -5.06 -8.86 -7.74
N SER A 190 -4.27 -9.94 -7.78
CA SER A 190 -3.30 -10.23 -8.85
C SER A 190 -3.99 -10.46 -10.20
N GLU A 191 -4.96 -11.37 -10.24
CA GLU A 191 -5.66 -11.78 -11.46
C GLU A 191 -6.53 -10.66 -12.02
N THR A 192 -7.27 -9.98 -11.12
CA THR A 192 -8.15 -8.87 -11.52
C THR A 192 -7.39 -7.57 -11.82
N SER A 193 -6.05 -7.59 -11.80
CA SER A 193 -5.24 -6.47 -12.31
C SER A 193 -5.14 -6.48 -13.84
N VAL A 194 -5.41 -7.62 -14.49
CA VAL A 194 -5.41 -7.78 -15.96
C VAL A 194 -6.83 -8.02 -16.47
N GLN A 195 -7.58 -8.87 -15.77
CA GLN A 195 -8.94 -9.24 -16.14
C GLN A 195 -9.96 -8.53 -15.24
N THR A 196 -11.20 -8.39 -15.69
CA THR A 196 -12.31 -7.83 -14.87
C THR A 196 -12.85 -8.85 -13.85
N THR A 197 -12.82 -10.12 -14.23
CA THR A 197 -13.27 -11.26 -13.42
C THR A 197 -12.18 -12.32 -13.36
N PHE A 198 -12.22 -13.14 -12.33
CA PHE A 198 -11.36 -14.29 -12.13
C PHE A 198 -12.21 -15.54 -11.99
N SER A 199 -11.88 -16.57 -12.79
CA SER A 199 -12.62 -17.83 -12.82
C SER A 199 -11.63 -18.98 -12.71
N MET A 200 -11.68 -19.66 -11.57
CA MET A 200 -10.85 -20.83 -11.29
C MET A 200 -11.66 -21.84 -10.48
N ALA A 201 -11.60 -23.10 -10.90
CA ALA A 201 -12.07 -24.25 -10.14
C ALA A 201 -11.08 -24.51 -8.98
N VAL A 202 -11.58 -24.81 -7.79
CA VAL A 202 -10.75 -24.85 -6.56
C VAL A 202 -9.70 -25.96 -6.61
N GLU A 203 -9.96 -27.02 -7.36
CA GLU A 203 -9.11 -28.17 -7.64
C GLU A 203 -7.82 -27.77 -8.40
N ARG A 204 -7.85 -26.61 -9.08
CA ARG A 204 -6.66 -26.07 -9.78
C ARG A 204 -5.77 -25.22 -8.87
N ALA A 205 -6.23 -24.83 -7.68
CA ALA A 205 -5.46 -23.99 -6.76
C ALA A 205 -4.08 -24.59 -6.39
N PRO A 206 -3.92 -25.91 -6.19
CA PRO A 206 -2.62 -26.51 -5.90
C PRO A 206 -1.64 -26.33 -7.06
N ALA A 207 -2.07 -26.66 -8.28
CA ALA A 207 -1.22 -26.56 -9.46
C ALA A 207 -0.86 -25.10 -9.81
N TRP A 208 -1.80 -24.16 -9.60
CA TRP A 208 -1.62 -22.78 -10.02
C TRP A 208 -0.93 -21.90 -8.99
N TYR A 209 -1.22 -22.09 -7.71
CA TYR A 209 -0.75 -21.22 -6.64
C TYR A 209 -0.06 -21.96 -5.50
N GLY A 210 0.05 -23.30 -5.55
CA GLY A 210 0.61 -24.09 -4.46
C GLY A 210 -0.25 -24.09 -3.19
N ILE A 211 -1.55 -23.79 -3.32
CA ILE A 211 -2.49 -23.71 -2.20
C ILE A 211 -3.47 -24.86 -2.31
N SER A 212 -3.71 -25.59 -1.21
CA SER A 212 -4.67 -26.70 -1.22
C SER A 212 -6.09 -26.25 -1.56
N GLU A 213 -6.85 -27.12 -2.19
CA GLU A 213 -8.26 -26.89 -2.54
C GLU A 213 -9.08 -26.41 -1.35
N ARG A 214 -9.01 -27.13 -0.22
CA ARG A 214 -9.67 -26.78 1.05
C ARG A 214 -9.29 -25.37 1.55
N THR A 215 -8.06 -24.93 1.31
CA THR A 215 -7.61 -23.58 1.67
C THR A 215 -8.23 -22.54 0.74
N ALA A 216 -8.29 -22.82 -0.57
CA ALA A 216 -8.94 -21.94 -1.53
C ALA A 216 -10.45 -21.81 -1.26
N GLU A 217 -11.15 -22.92 -1.00
CA GLU A 217 -12.57 -22.93 -0.60
C GLU A 217 -12.83 -22.10 0.64
N ARG A 218 -12.02 -22.32 1.70
CA ARG A 218 -12.12 -21.54 2.94
C ARG A 218 -11.85 -20.07 2.68
N GLY A 219 -10.87 -19.75 1.83
CA GLY A 219 -10.55 -18.38 1.46
C GLY A 219 -11.71 -17.68 0.76
N TYR A 220 -12.32 -18.31 -0.26
CA TYR A 220 -13.52 -17.78 -0.91
C TYR A 220 -14.68 -17.62 0.06
N LYS A 221 -14.92 -18.61 0.94
CA LYS A 221 -15.94 -18.51 1.98
C LYS A 221 -15.71 -17.28 2.87
N GLN A 222 -14.49 -17.06 3.35
CA GLN A 222 -14.18 -15.89 4.19
C GLN A 222 -14.41 -14.57 3.44
N LEU A 223 -13.99 -14.48 2.17
CA LEU A 223 -14.21 -13.28 1.37
C LEU A 223 -15.70 -12.99 1.13
N ARG A 224 -16.52 -14.04 0.99
CA ARG A 224 -17.98 -13.94 0.93
C ARG A 224 -18.56 -13.47 2.27
N ASP A 225 -18.16 -14.12 3.36
CA ASP A 225 -18.67 -13.84 4.70
C ASP A 225 -18.38 -12.38 5.14
N VAL A 226 -17.24 -11.81 4.73
CA VAL A 226 -16.90 -10.40 5.02
C VAL A 226 -17.40 -9.40 3.98
N GLY A 227 -18.13 -9.86 2.96
CA GLY A 227 -18.79 -9.03 1.96
C GLY A 227 -17.89 -8.38 0.91
N VAL A 228 -16.67 -8.92 0.69
CA VAL A 228 -15.73 -8.37 -0.32
C VAL A 228 -15.72 -9.15 -1.63
N LEU A 229 -16.34 -10.33 -1.68
CA LEU A 229 -16.43 -11.17 -2.86
C LEU A 229 -17.77 -10.98 -3.59
N LEU A 230 -17.71 -10.66 -4.87
CA LEU A 230 -18.84 -10.71 -5.79
C LEU A 230 -18.71 -11.95 -6.68
N GLU A 231 -19.78 -12.73 -6.80
CA GLU A 231 -19.79 -13.96 -7.60
C GLU A 231 -20.95 -13.95 -8.59
N HIS A 232 -20.69 -14.47 -9.78
CA HIS A 232 -21.68 -14.71 -10.82
C HIS A 232 -21.51 -16.12 -11.37
N ARG A 233 -22.58 -16.91 -11.34
CA ARG A 233 -22.58 -18.28 -11.87
C ARG A 233 -23.08 -18.27 -13.32
N GLN A 234 -22.23 -18.70 -14.24
CA GLN A 234 -22.57 -18.89 -15.65
C GLN A 234 -22.66 -20.38 -15.96
N PHE A 235 -23.71 -20.81 -16.67
CA PHE A 235 -23.75 -22.14 -17.28
C PHE A 235 -23.14 -22.06 -18.69
N VAL A 236 -22.12 -22.87 -18.94
CA VAL A 236 -21.43 -22.95 -20.23
C VAL A 236 -21.70 -24.32 -20.81
N ASN A 237 -21.96 -24.39 -22.12
CA ASN A 237 -22.16 -25.66 -22.81
C ASN A 237 -20.92 -26.56 -22.61
N ASP A 238 -21.16 -27.80 -22.21
CA ASP A 238 -20.15 -28.83 -22.06
C ASP A 238 -20.72 -30.16 -22.55
N PRO A 239 -20.38 -30.57 -23.79
CA PRO A 239 -20.87 -31.81 -24.38
C PRO A 239 -20.45 -33.06 -23.59
N ARG A 240 -19.45 -32.95 -22.71
CA ARG A 240 -18.99 -34.05 -21.84
C ARG A 240 -19.69 -34.09 -20.49
N SER A 241 -20.50 -33.08 -20.17
CA SER A 241 -21.33 -33.07 -18.96
C SER A 241 -22.61 -33.88 -19.19
N PRO A 242 -23.05 -34.72 -18.24
CA PRO A 242 -24.33 -35.43 -18.33
C PRO A 242 -25.54 -34.52 -18.54
N THR A 243 -25.45 -33.25 -18.11
CA THR A 243 -26.51 -32.25 -18.26
C THR A 243 -26.35 -31.39 -19.51
N GLY A 244 -25.28 -31.57 -20.29
CA GLY A 244 -24.91 -30.71 -21.43
C GLY A 244 -24.33 -29.34 -21.03
N PHE A 245 -24.24 -29.04 -19.73
CA PHE A 245 -23.71 -27.78 -19.20
C PHE A 245 -22.74 -28.00 -18.05
N ARG A 246 -21.81 -27.05 -17.87
CA ARG A 246 -20.98 -26.93 -16.67
C ARG A 246 -21.13 -25.54 -16.06
N ALA A 247 -21.11 -25.47 -14.72
CA ALA A 247 -21.12 -24.20 -14.02
C ALA A 247 -19.71 -23.60 -13.97
N VAL A 248 -19.59 -22.34 -14.38
CA VAL A 248 -18.37 -21.52 -14.24
C VAL A 248 -18.68 -20.37 -13.30
N TRP A 249 -17.90 -20.27 -12.22
CA TRP A 249 -18.00 -19.20 -11.25
C TRP A 249 -17.05 -18.07 -11.62
N HIS A 250 -17.63 -16.94 -12.01
CA HIS A 250 -16.91 -15.68 -12.22
C HIS A 250 -16.88 -14.90 -10.91
N ARG A 251 -15.69 -14.47 -10.51
CA ARG A 251 -15.48 -13.81 -9.22
C ARG A 251 -14.77 -12.48 -9.41
N THR A 252 -15.14 -11.49 -8.63
CA THR A 252 -14.43 -10.21 -8.56
C THR A 252 -14.53 -9.63 -7.16
N LEU A 253 -13.71 -8.62 -6.86
CA LEU A 253 -13.73 -7.96 -5.56
C LEU A 253 -14.66 -6.75 -5.58
N ALA A 254 -15.43 -6.57 -4.52
CA ALA A 254 -16.29 -5.40 -4.33
C ALA A 254 -15.43 -4.13 -4.09
N PRO A 255 -15.97 -2.91 -4.32
CA PRO A 255 -15.34 -1.68 -3.85
C PRO A 255 -15.05 -1.73 -2.33
N PRO A 256 -13.94 -1.17 -1.86
CA PRO A 256 -12.94 -0.37 -2.58
C PRO A 256 -11.85 -1.21 -3.30
N PHE A 257 -11.98 -2.53 -3.34
CA PHE A 257 -10.96 -3.45 -3.87
C PHE A 257 -11.17 -3.83 -5.34
N SER A 258 -12.33 -3.51 -5.91
CA SER A 258 -12.63 -3.71 -7.34
C SER A 258 -11.57 -3.12 -8.27
N THR A 259 -11.41 -3.72 -9.46
CA THR A 259 -10.49 -3.23 -10.50
C THR A 259 -10.71 -1.75 -10.82
N ALA A 260 -11.97 -1.33 -10.99
CA ALA A 260 -12.31 0.06 -11.27
C ALA A 260 -11.95 1.01 -10.12
N ALA A 261 -12.18 0.62 -8.87
CA ALA A 261 -11.80 1.43 -7.71
C ALA A 261 -10.27 1.58 -7.59
N ARG A 262 -9.53 0.47 -7.80
CA ARG A 262 -8.06 0.49 -7.77
C ARG A 262 -7.47 1.35 -8.90
N HIS A 263 -8.03 1.27 -10.09
CA HIS A 263 -7.61 2.11 -11.22
C HIS A 263 -7.83 3.61 -10.91
N ARG A 264 -9.02 3.99 -10.42
CA ARG A 264 -9.30 5.37 -9.98
C ARG A 264 -8.32 5.86 -8.92
N LEU A 265 -8.03 5.01 -7.93
CA LEU A 265 -7.06 5.32 -6.87
C LEU A 265 -5.66 5.58 -7.44
N GLN A 266 -5.16 4.72 -8.32
CA GLN A 266 -3.86 4.91 -8.96
C GLN A 266 -3.79 6.20 -9.78
N MET A 267 -4.85 6.53 -10.54
CA MET A 267 -4.92 7.77 -11.31
C MET A 267 -4.90 9.00 -10.40
N ALA A 268 -5.69 8.99 -9.32
CA ALA A 268 -5.71 10.08 -8.34
C ALA A 268 -4.34 10.29 -7.69
N THR A 269 -3.65 9.20 -7.30
CA THR A 269 -2.30 9.28 -6.73
C THR A 269 -1.28 9.83 -7.73
N ARG A 270 -1.32 9.39 -9.01
CA ARG A 270 -0.43 9.92 -10.05
C ARG A 270 -0.63 11.43 -10.25
N ALA A 271 -1.89 11.87 -10.32
CA ALA A 271 -2.22 13.28 -10.46
C ALA A 271 -1.75 14.10 -9.24
N ALA A 272 -1.88 13.57 -8.02
CA ALA A 272 -1.41 14.22 -6.80
C ALA A 272 0.13 14.35 -6.77
N VAL A 273 0.85 13.29 -7.17
CA VAL A 273 2.31 13.32 -7.28
C VAL A 273 2.76 14.36 -8.32
N HIS A 274 2.11 14.38 -9.49
CA HIS A 274 2.42 15.36 -10.53
C HIS A 274 2.23 16.80 -10.04
N ARG A 275 1.08 17.11 -9.43
CA ARG A 275 0.83 18.43 -8.82
C ARG A 275 1.86 18.81 -7.75
N LYS A 276 2.34 17.85 -6.95
CA LYS A 276 3.39 18.11 -5.95
C LYS A 276 4.72 18.46 -6.62
N LEU A 277 5.09 17.77 -7.70
CA LEU A 277 6.30 18.05 -8.47
C LEU A 277 6.22 19.41 -9.17
N GLU A 278 5.08 19.77 -9.77
CA GLU A 278 4.86 21.09 -10.40
C GLU A 278 4.97 22.23 -9.38
N ARG A 279 4.36 22.07 -8.19
CA ARG A 279 4.47 23.05 -7.09
C ARG A 279 5.90 23.20 -6.59
N ALA A 280 6.67 22.12 -6.50
CA ALA A 280 8.07 22.16 -6.10
C ALA A 280 8.97 22.79 -7.18
N ALA A 281 8.58 22.70 -8.46
CA ALA A 281 9.30 23.29 -9.58
C ALA A 281 8.97 24.77 -9.83
N THR A 282 7.88 25.29 -9.27
CA THR A 282 7.53 26.71 -9.35
C THR A 282 8.20 27.46 -8.21
N PRO A 283 9.22 28.30 -8.45
CA PRO A 283 9.85 29.07 -7.39
C PRO A 283 8.86 30.06 -6.79
N THR A 284 8.69 30.01 -5.47
CA THR A 284 8.02 31.05 -4.68
C THR A 284 8.78 32.37 -4.86
N GLY A 285 8.34 33.24 -5.76
CA GLY A 285 9.04 34.48 -6.05
C GLY A 285 8.21 35.49 -6.83
N SER A 286 7.28 36.16 -6.16
CA SER A 286 6.95 37.57 -6.42
C SER A 286 6.06 38.11 -5.29
N ALA A 287 6.66 38.34 -4.12
CA ALA A 287 6.09 39.22 -3.12
C ALA A 287 7.03 40.43 -2.99
N ASN A 288 6.56 41.55 -3.54
CA ASN A 288 6.94 42.94 -3.29
C ASN A 288 8.43 43.35 -3.38
N ALA A 289 8.79 43.98 -4.49
CA ALA A 289 9.78 45.06 -4.52
C ALA A 289 9.05 46.41 -4.67
N PRO A 290 9.32 47.43 -3.83
CA PRO A 290 8.62 48.70 -3.88
C PRO A 290 9.07 49.51 -5.11
N LYS A 291 8.12 50.03 -5.89
CA LYS A 291 8.40 50.97 -6.98
C LYS A 291 8.97 52.27 -6.39
N ALA A 292 10.29 52.42 -6.44
CA ALA A 292 10.95 53.70 -6.20
C ALA A 292 10.60 54.67 -7.33
N ARG A 293 9.85 55.72 -6.99
CA ARG A 293 9.73 56.95 -7.79
C ARG A 293 11.04 57.74 -7.68
N ARG A 294 11.73 57.96 -8.81
CA ARG A 294 12.64 59.09 -9.09
C ARG A 294 12.57 59.30 -10.61
N GLY A 295 12.15 60.43 -11.14
CA GLY A 295 12.60 61.79 -10.83
C GLY A 295 13.36 62.24 -12.07
N GLY A 296 12.72 63.04 -12.92
CA GLY A 296 13.26 63.42 -14.22
C GLY A 296 14.40 64.42 -14.13
N GLU A 297 15.20 64.48 -15.19
CA GLU A 297 15.93 65.69 -15.56
C GLU A 297 16.21 65.70 -17.07
N LYS A 298 15.91 66.85 -17.69
CA LYS A 298 16.10 67.18 -19.10
C LYS A 298 17.55 67.57 -19.38
N ARG A 299 17.99 67.37 -20.64
CA ARG A 299 18.86 68.26 -21.46
C ARG A 299 19.01 67.58 -22.82
N ASP A 300 18.33 68.08 -23.86
CA ASP A 300 18.70 69.19 -24.75
C ASP A 300 19.67 68.78 -25.87
N GLU A 301 19.17 68.97 -27.10
CA GLU A 301 19.88 69.38 -28.32
C GLU A 301 20.96 68.43 -28.89
N ALA A 302 21.09 68.17 -30.20
CA ALA A 302 20.61 68.83 -31.40
C ALA A 302 20.90 67.92 -32.62
N LYS A 303 20.14 68.14 -33.71
CA LYS A 303 20.50 68.05 -35.15
C LYS A 303 21.08 66.71 -35.66
N GLY A 304 20.64 66.12 -36.76
CA GLY A 304 19.79 66.56 -37.85
C GLY A 304 20.04 65.67 -39.07
N THR A 305 19.04 65.64 -39.96
CA THR A 305 19.08 65.32 -41.41
C THR A 305 19.49 63.90 -41.85
N TYR A 306 18.54 63.14 -42.40
CA TYR A 306 18.24 62.98 -43.85
C TYR A 306 19.20 61.93 -44.45
N THR A 307 18.76 60.84 -45.07
CA THR A 307 18.14 60.82 -46.41
C THR A 307 17.65 59.40 -46.73
N SER A 308 16.47 59.29 -47.35
CA SER A 308 16.02 58.42 -48.47
C SER A 308 16.71 57.04 -48.69
N ARG A 309 16.07 55.97 -49.16
CA ARG A 309 14.90 55.80 -50.04
C ARG A 309 14.63 54.28 -50.11
N ARG A 310 13.38 53.93 -50.40
CA ARG A 310 12.90 52.60 -50.80
C ARG A 310 13.69 52.02 -52.00
N ALA A 311 13.94 50.72 -51.97
CA ALA A 311 13.36 49.75 -52.91
C ALA A 311 13.33 48.39 -52.22
#